data_AF-A0A2K0A6U4-F1
#
_entry.id   AF-A0A2K0A6U4-F1
#
_cell.length_a   1.000
_cell.length_b   1.000
_cell.length_c   1.000
_cell.angle_alpha   90.00
_cell.angle_beta   90.00
_cell.angle_gamma   90.00
#
_symmetry.space_group_name_H-M   'P 1'
#
loop_
_entity.id
_entity.type
_entity.pdbx_description
1 polymer ?
#
loop_
_entity_poly.entity_id
_entity_poly.type
_entity_poly.pdbx_seq_one_letter_code
_entity_poly.pdbx_strand_id
1 'polypeptide(L)'
;MIYDKQAIKRFIMDYHKEKTSNVVSYDNTNIDDFFSLTDEVEPFELSENTSNQVFFNELDQLIYTVGTRREYYIFFLLCEGKSINEIAKIFELSRERIRQLWNSLLDKLEEG
;
A
#
# COMPACT_ATOMS: atom_id res chain seq x y z
N MET A 1 6.45 4.22 -17.88
CA MET A 1 7.61 4.31 -16.96
C MET A 1 7.87 2.89 -16.54
N ILE A 2 9.06 2.36 -16.82
CA ILE A 2 9.40 0.99 -16.49
C ILE A 2 9.95 0.98 -15.06
N TYR A 3 9.27 0.32 -14.12
CA TYR A 3 9.73 0.20 -12.74
C TYR A 3 10.50 -1.11 -12.54
N ASP A 4 11.68 -1.04 -11.92
CA ASP A 4 12.49 -2.22 -11.57
C ASP A 4 11.80 -3.07 -10.50
N LYS A 5 11.66 -4.37 -10.75
CA LYS A 5 11.18 -5.37 -9.77
C LYS A 5 11.84 -5.27 -8.41
N GLN A 6 13.15 -4.95 -8.36
CA GLN A 6 13.86 -4.84 -7.09
C GLN A 6 13.42 -3.62 -6.28
N ALA A 7 13.16 -2.49 -6.97
CA ALA A 7 12.66 -1.27 -6.33
C ALA A 7 11.28 -1.49 -5.73
N ILE A 8 10.35 -2.12 -6.47
CA ILE A 8 9.00 -2.43 -5.97
C ILE A 8 9.04 -3.35 -4.74
N LYS A 9 9.86 -4.40 -4.78
CA LYS A 9 10.01 -5.31 -3.63
C LYS A 9 10.57 -4.60 -2.40
N ARG A 10 11.56 -3.72 -2.59
CA ARG A 10 12.16 -2.95 -1.50
C ARG A 10 11.15 -1.97 -0.90
N PHE A 11 10.40 -1.27 -1.75
CA PHE A 11 9.31 -0.42 -1.30
C PHE A 11 8.30 -1.16 -0.43
N ILE A 12 7.78 -2.30 -0.88
CA ILE A 12 6.81 -3.10 -0.10
C ILE A 12 7.38 -3.52 1.27
N MET A 13 8.67 -3.88 1.32
CA MET A 13 9.34 -4.26 2.57
C MET A 13 9.49 -3.09 3.55
N ASP A 14 9.58 -1.86 3.06
CA ASP A 14 9.81 -0.69 3.91
C ASP A 14 8.47 -0.01 4.27
N TYR A 15 7.50 0.00 3.34
CA TYR A 15 6.18 0.61 3.51
C TYR A 15 5.37 0.05 4.69
N HIS A 16 5.40 -1.26 4.93
CA HIS A 16 4.63 -1.84 6.05
C HIS A 16 5.24 -1.54 7.43
N LYS A 17 6.56 -1.32 7.51
CA LYS A 17 7.27 -0.98 8.77
C LYS A 17 6.89 0.42 9.24
N GLU A 18 6.69 1.33 8.31
CA GLU A 18 6.30 2.72 8.60
C GLU A 18 4.88 2.82 9.13
N LYS A 19 3.95 1.98 8.63
CA LYS A 19 2.58 1.90 9.15
C LYS A 19 2.50 1.40 10.59
N THR A 20 3.49 0.63 11.06
CA THR A 20 3.47 0.08 12.43
C THR A 20 3.96 1.08 13.48
N SER A 21 4.74 2.09 13.08
CA SER A 21 5.33 3.08 14.00
C SER A 21 4.41 4.25 14.32
N ASN A 22 3.41 4.54 13.49
CA ASN A 22 2.43 5.59 13.73
C ASN A 22 1.26 5.03 14.54
N VAL A 23 1.44 4.89 15.85
CA VAL A 23 0.30 4.78 16.77
C VAL A 23 -0.46 6.11 16.67
N VAL A 24 -1.47 6.14 15.81
CA VAL A 24 -2.41 7.25 15.74
C VAL A 24 -3.13 7.25 17.09
N SER A 25 -2.80 8.22 17.94
CA SER A 25 -3.64 8.58 19.08
C SER A 25 -4.93 9.12 18.48
N TYR A 26 -5.96 8.28 18.40
CA TYR A 26 -7.29 8.76 18.07
C TYR A 26 -7.73 9.65 19.23
N ASP A 27 -7.65 10.96 19.02
CA ASP A 27 -8.25 11.90 19.94
C ASP A 27 -9.74 11.56 20.01
N ASN A 28 -10.29 11.50 21.22
CA ASN A 28 -11.62 10.96 21.47
C ASN A 28 -12.73 11.95 21.07
N THR A 29 -12.46 12.75 20.03
CA THR A 29 -13.29 13.83 19.53
C THR A 29 -14.55 13.22 18.93
N ASN A 30 -15.70 13.67 19.44
CA ASN A 30 -17.00 13.28 18.90
C ASN A 30 -17.07 13.65 17.41
N ILE A 31 -17.65 12.79 16.58
CA ILE A 31 -17.88 13.04 15.14
C ILE A 31 -18.64 14.35 14.93
N ASP A 32 -19.55 14.69 15.84
CA ASP A 32 -20.33 15.94 15.78
C ASP A 32 -19.45 17.20 15.93
N ASP A 33 -18.32 17.09 16.64
CA ASP A 33 -17.39 18.19 16.90
C ASP A 33 -16.16 18.16 15.98
N PHE A 34 -16.06 17.18 15.08
CA PHE A 34 -14.89 16.97 14.20
C PHE A 34 -14.65 18.14 13.23
N PHE A 35 -15.71 18.85 12.84
CA PHE A 35 -15.65 20.02 11.95
C PHE A 35 -15.72 21.36 12.69
N SER A 36 -15.71 21.34 14.04
CA SER A 36 -15.73 22.55 14.84
C SER A 36 -14.38 23.24 14.73
N LEU A 37 -14.33 24.33 13.95
CA LEU A 37 -13.14 25.16 13.79
C LEU A 37 -12.86 25.90 15.11
N THR A 38 -11.92 25.41 15.90
CA THR A 38 -11.24 26.22 16.92
C THR A 38 -10.15 27.06 16.25
N ASP A 39 -9.97 28.30 16.71
CA ASP A 39 -8.98 29.26 16.18
C ASP A 39 -7.51 28.78 16.32
N GLU A 40 -7.27 27.69 17.06
CA GLU A 40 -5.97 27.04 17.18
C GLU A 40 -5.79 26.01 16.04
N VAL A 41 -5.26 26.49 14.91
CA VAL A 41 -4.78 25.60 13.85
C VAL A 41 -3.40 25.10 14.26
N GLU A 42 -3.30 23.85 14.72
CA GLU A 42 -1.99 23.20 14.80
C GLU A 42 -1.33 23.23 13.41
N PRO A 43 -0.05 23.60 13.30
CA PRO A 43 0.64 23.58 12.02
C PRO A 43 0.53 22.18 11.42
N PHE A 44 -0.08 22.07 10.24
CA PHE A 44 -0.10 20.82 9.50
C PHE A 44 1.34 20.52 9.05
N GLU A 45 2.02 19.68 9.81
CA GLU A 45 3.32 19.15 9.41
C GLU A 45 3.09 18.10 8.32
N LEU A 46 3.52 18.43 7.10
CA LEU A 46 3.55 17.48 6.00
C LEU A 46 4.50 16.34 6.41
N SER A 47 3.96 15.17 6.75
CA SER A 47 4.76 14.06 7.26
C SER A 47 5.91 13.72 6.30
N GLU A 48 7.08 13.40 6.83
CA GLU A 48 8.26 12.98 6.04
C GLU A 48 7.95 11.77 5.12
N ASN A 49 6.87 11.04 5.41
CA ASN A 49 6.41 9.86 4.67
C ASN A 49 5.65 10.18 3.37
N THR A 50 5.48 11.47 3.02
CA THR A 50 4.75 11.90 1.81
C THR A 50 5.31 11.26 0.54
N SER A 51 6.63 11.06 0.46
CA SER A 51 7.30 10.42 -0.68
C SER A 51 6.85 8.96 -0.89
N ASN A 52 6.64 8.21 0.19
CA ASN A 52 6.20 6.81 0.09
C ASN A 52 4.73 6.70 -0.30
N GLN A 53 3.89 7.62 0.18
CA GLN A 53 2.49 7.70 -0.23
C GLN A 53 2.36 8.09 -1.71
N VAL A 54 3.22 9.01 -2.20
CA VAL A 54 3.28 9.39 -3.62
C VAL A 54 3.65 8.17 -4.47
N PHE A 55 4.71 7.43 -4.10
CA PHE A 55 5.12 6.24 -4.84
C PHE A 55 4.06 5.12 -4.80
N PHE A 56 3.35 4.95 -3.67
CA PHE A 56 2.21 4.05 -3.59
C PHE A 56 1.12 4.43 -4.59
N ASN A 57 0.75 5.71 -4.65
CA ASN A 57 -0.30 6.19 -5.54
C ASN A 57 0.09 6.04 -7.03
N GLU A 58 1.36 6.26 -7.36
CA GLU A 58 1.88 6.00 -8.71
C GLU A 58 1.76 4.52 -9.09
N LEU A 59 2.19 3.61 -8.21
CA LEU A 59 2.05 2.17 -8.42
C LEU A 59 0.57 1.75 -8.49
N ASP A 60 -0.29 2.31 -7.64
CA ASP A 60 -1.73 2.05 -7.65
C ASP A 60 -2.36 2.37 -9.02
N GLN A 61 -2.07 3.56 -9.55
CA GLN A 61 -2.52 3.96 -10.88
C GLN A 61 -1.98 3.05 -11.98
N LEU A 62 -0.69 2.70 -11.94
CA LEU A 62 -0.10 1.83 -12.95
C LEU A 62 -0.71 0.42 -12.89
N ILE A 63 -0.81 -0.17 -11.70
CA ILE A 63 -1.43 -1.48 -11.48
C ILE A 63 -2.89 -1.47 -11.93
N TYR A 64 -3.63 -0.38 -11.73
CA TYR A 64 -4.98 -0.23 -12.24
C TYR A 64 -5.05 -0.31 -13.77
N THR A 65 -4.03 0.19 -14.48
CA THR A 65 -3.99 0.17 -15.95
C THR A 65 -3.55 -1.18 -16.54
N VAL A 66 -2.54 -1.84 -15.97
CA VAL A 66 -1.93 -3.05 -16.57
C VAL A 66 -2.31 -4.34 -15.85
N GLY A 67 -2.71 -4.24 -14.58
CA GLY A 67 -3.00 -5.36 -13.71
C GLY A 67 -4.47 -5.78 -13.74
N THR A 68 -4.72 -6.97 -13.21
CA THR A 68 -6.07 -7.44 -12.88
C THR A 68 -6.43 -7.02 -11.47
N ARG A 69 -7.73 -6.94 -11.17
CA ARG A 69 -8.24 -6.68 -9.82
C ARG A 69 -7.66 -7.64 -8.76
N ARG A 70 -7.40 -8.89 -9.14
CA ARG A 70 -6.82 -9.90 -8.23
C ARG A 70 -5.34 -9.62 -7.97
N GLU A 71 -4.58 -9.24 -8.99
CA GLU A 71 -3.18 -8.82 -8.84
C GLU A 71 -3.06 -7.56 -7.98
N TYR A 72 -3.96 -6.58 -8.17
CA TYR A 72 -4.05 -5.39 -7.32
C TYR A 72 -4.22 -5.73 -5.83
N TYR A 73 -5.18 -6.59 -5.48
CA TYR A 73 -5.38 -6.95 -4.08
C TYR A 73 -4.20 -7.73 -3.50
N ILE A 74 -3.49 -8.53 -4.30
CA ILE A 74 -2.26 -9.20 -3.84
C ILE A 74 -1.20 -8.14 -3.51
N PHE A 75 -0.98 -7.15 -4.38
CA PHE A 75 -0.08 -6.02 -4.11
C PHE A 75 -0.48 -5.28 -2.83
N PHE A 76 -1.75 -4.88 -2.71
CA PHE A 76 -2.26 -4.18 -1.54
C PHE A 76 -2.00 -4.94 -0.24
N LEU A 77 -2.32 -6.24 -0.21
CA LEU A 77 -2.13 -7.06 0.99
C LEU A 77 -0.64 -7.27 1.34
N LEU A 78 0.24 -7.30 0.34
CA LEU A 78 1.69 -7.32 0.56
C LEU A 78 2.18 -6.00 1.16
N CYS A 79 1.66 -4.85 0.71
CA CYS A 79 1.92 -3.53 1.31
C CYS A 79 1.38 -3.42 2.75
N GLU A 80 0.29 -4.11 3.09
CA GLU A 80 -0.20 -4.25 4.46
C GLU A 80 0.62 -5.25 5.31
N GLY A 81 1.71 -5.81 4.76
CA GLY A 81 2.62 -6.71 5.48
C GLY A 81 2.16 -8.16 5.56
N LYS A 82 1.11 -8.56 4.83
CA LYS A 82 0.66 -9.97 4.84
C LYS A 82 1.63 -10.85 4.07
N SER A 83 1.90 -12.03 4.61
CA SER A 83 2.68 -13.06 3.92
C SER A 83 1.91 -13.70 2.77
N ILE A 84 2.62 -14.27 1.80
CA ILE A 84 2.03 -15.05 0.69
C ILE A 84 1.12 -16.17 1.22
N ASN A 85 1.42 -16.73 2.40
CA ASN A 85 0.61 -17.79 3.00
C ASN A 85 -0.75 -17.29 3.51
N GLU A 86 -0.77 -16.11 4.11
CA GLU A 86 -2.01 -15.48 4.56
C GLU A 86 -2.85 -15.07 3.37
N ILE A 87 -2.23 -14.49 2.35
CA ILE A 87 -2.90 -14.15 1.09
C ILE A 87 -3.48 -15.41 0.42
N ALA A 88 -2.72 -16.50 0.35
CA ALA A 88 -3.18 -17.77 -0.20
C ALA A 88 -4.44 -18.29 0.52
N LYS A 89 -4.49 -18.17 1.85
CA LYS A 89 -5.68 -18.51 2.64
C LYS A 89 -6.86 -17.57 2.33
N ILE A 90 -6.63 -16.26 2.25
CA ILE A 90 -7.67 -15.24 1.95
C ILE A 90 -8.32 -15.51 0.59
N PHE A 91 -7.51 -15.88 -0.41
CA PHE A 91 -7.99 -16.14 -1.76
C PHE A 91 -8.45 -17.58 -2.00
N GLU A 92 -8.30 -18.48 -1.02
CA GLU A 92 -8.51 -19.92 -1.17
C GLU A 92 -7.73 -20.53 -2.35
N LEU A 93 -6.49 -20.06 -2.54
CA LEU A 93 -5.59 -20.49 -3.61
C LEU A 93 -4.32 -21.12 -3.03
N SER A 94 -3.61 -21.88 -3.86
CA SER A 94 -2.27 -22.35 -3.48
C SER A 94 -1.28 -21.19 -3.38
N ARG A 95 -0.26 -21.35 -2.53
CA ARG A 95 0.85 -20.40 -2.38
C ARG A 95 1.54 -20.16 -3.72
N GLU A 96 1.69 -21.22 -4.51
CA GLU A 96 2.30 -21.21 -5.84
C GLU A 96 1.49 -20.33 -6.79
N ARG A 97 0.15 -20.41 -6.72
CA ARG A 97 -0.71 -19.58 -7.56
C ARG A 97 -0.60 -18.09 -7.20
N ILE A 98 -0.52 -17.75 -5.90
CA ILE A 98 -0.28 -16.36 -5.48
C ILE A 98 1.07 -15.86 -5.97
N ARG A 99 2.13 -16.68 -5.89
CA ARG A 99 3.46 -16.32 -6.43
C ARG A 99 3.43 -16.08 -7.94
N GLN A 100 2.72 -16.91 -8.70
CA GLN A 100 2.57 -16.71 -10.14
C GLN A 100 1.86 -15.40 -10.46
N LEU A 101 0.78 -15.08 -9.76
CA LEU A 101 0.04 -13.83 -9.95
C LEU A 101 0.89 -12.61 -9.59
N TRP A 102 1.65 -12.70 -8.49
CA TRP A 102 2.58 -11.65 -8.09
C TRP A 102 3.68 -11.43 -9.13
N ASN A 103 4.31 -12.50 -9.62
CA ASN A 103 5.34 -12.40 -10.65
C ASN A 103 4.76 -11.86 -11.97
N SER A 104 3.58 -12.32 -12.38
CA SER A 104 2.85 -11.79 -13.55
C SER A 104 2.61 -10.28 -13.43
N LEU A 105 2.20 -9.80 -12.26
CA LEU A 105 2.05 -8.36 -12.03
C LEU A 105 3.39 -7.64 -12.18
N LEU A 106 4.45 -8.16 -11.55
CA LEU A 106 5.79 -7.59 -11.65
C LEU A 106 6.33 -7.54 -13.08
N ASP A 107 6.05 -8.57 -13.89
CA ASP A 107 6.42 -8.61 -15.31
C ASP A 107 5.68 -7.50 -16.08
N LYS A 108 4.38 -7.33 -15.85
CA LYS A 108 3.58 -6.25 -16.47
C LYS A 108 4.04 -4.84 -16.08
N LEU A 109 4.53 -4.66 -14.87
CA LEU A 109 5.06 -3.37 -14.40
C LEU A 109 6.45 -3.05 -14.97
N GLU A 110 7.21 -4.08 -15.36
CA GLU A 110 8.46 -3.93 -16.13
C GLU A 110 8.23 -3.74 -17.62
N GLU A 111 7.16 -4.30 -18.18
CA GLU A 111 6.81 -4.20 -19.61
C GLU A 111 5.95 -2.96 -19.95
N GLY A 112 5.51 -2.20 -18.93
CA GLY A 112 4.58 -1.08 -19.03
C GLY A 112 5.05 0.15 -19.82
#